data_AF-A0A8T8E7C6-F1
#
_entry.id   AF-A0A8T8E7C6-F1
#
_cell.length_a   1.000
_cell.length_b   1.000
_cell.length_c   1.000
_cell.angle_alpha   90.00
_cell.angle_beta   90.00
_cell.angle_gamma   90.00
#
_symmetry.space_group_name_H-M   'P 1'
#
loop_
_entity.id
_entity.type
_entity.pdbx_description
1 polymer ?
#
loop_
_entity_poly.entity_id
_entity_poly.type
_entity_poly.pdbx_seq_one_letter_code
_entity_poly.pdbx_strand_id
1 'polypeptide(L)'
;MMGQRDQFNGDAKVLHHRAVRTPLPNLEAERVFHENMMTVAAARERKADLLADPDVPLLDAYEAELERVAESFERRLRRIVGDDYREVAMAHHRGERDDRLGELAAYYVEGLWRIQQRTTVTDMLFSPLILRYPDSFTTNIRFAGSYTTPKSIRYESPEHSSEVLTDDHAEIYYSESVYTQQYAAEYLRETAALIREAFPDPDETSVEEREYGGIVSAGGRRGSEFSAMLERVEPDPNRFSEPIDEPTLVEAGPEARRTERALRLKGEIVG
;
A
#
# COMPACT_ATOMS: atom_id res chain seq x y z
N MET A 1 32.84 23.92 -2.03
CA MET A 1 31.49 24.16 -1.48
C MET A 1 30.52 23.38 -2.35
N MET A 2 30.07 22.23 -1.87
CA MET A 2 29.23 21.29 -2.61
C MET A 2 28.10 20.94 -1.65
N GLY A 3 26.91 21.43 -1.95
CA GLY A 3 25.78 21.41 -1.04
C GLY A 3 25.40 19.98 -0.64
N GLN A 4 25.34 19.75 0.66
CA GLN A 4 24.53 18.66 1.22
C GLN A 4 23.10 18.86 0.73
N ARG A 5 22.67 18.01 -0.21
CA ARG A 5 21.24 17.80 -0.44
C ARG A 5 20.72 17.14 0.83
N ASP A 6 20.08 17.91 1.71
CA ASP A 6 19.29 17.37 2.81
C ASP A 6 18.31 16.34 2.23
N GLN A 7 18.57 15.08 2.52
CA GLN A 7 17.74 13.96 2.09
C GLN A 7 16.58 13.84 3.09
N PHE A 8 15.35 13.71 2.58
CA PHE A 8 14.19 13.43 3.42
C PHE A 8 14.35 12.04 4.04
N ASN A 9 14.50 11.97 5.36
CA ASN A 9 14.84 10.74 6.09
C ASN A 9 13.64 9.97 6.66
N GLY A 10 12.40 10.33 6.30
CA GLY A 10 11.22 9.56 6.72
C GLY A 10 10.81 9.69 8.20
N ASP A 11 11.46 10.58 8.96
CA ASP A 11 11.21 10.85 10.38
C ASP A 11 10.13 11.92 10.62
N ALA A 12 9.38 12.27 9.56
CA ALA A 12 8.14 13.01 9.74
C ALA A 12 7.17 12.06 10.47
N LYS A 13 6.65 12.44 11.64
CA LYS A 13 5.63 11.63 12.34
C LYS A 13 4.25 11.77 11.68
N VAL A 14 4.21 12.14 10.39
CA VAL A 14 2.99 12.60 9.72
C VAL A 14 2.12 11.44 9.25
N LEU A 15 2.71 10.26 9.02
CA LEU A 15 1.95 9.03 8.78
C LEU A 15 1.22 8.52 10.03
N HIS A 16 1.79 8.77 11.22
CA HIS A 16 1.35 8.15 12.47
C HIS A 16 -0.09 8.55 12.82
N HIS A 17 -0.98 7.54 12.84
CA HIS A 17 -2.42 7.71 13.09
C HIS A 17 -3.14 8.71 12.16
N ARG A 18 -2.63 8.95 10.95
CA ARG A 18 -3.25 9.87 9.98
C ARG A 18 -3.68 9.17 8.70
N ALA A 19 -4.71 9.71 8.06
CA ALA A 19 -5.19 9.30 6.76
C ALA A 19 -5.44 10.54 5.88
N VAL A 20 -5.31 10.39 4.57
CA VAL A 20 -5.75 11.43 3.63
C VAL A 20 -7.18 11.14 3.23
N ARG A 21 -8.11 12.06 3.53
CA ARG A 21 -9.48 12.05 2.99
C ARG A 21 -9.46 12.82 1.66
N THR A 22 -9.90 12.19 0.59
CA THR A 22 -9.95 12.75 -0.77
C THR A 22 -11.40 12.83 -1.21
N PRO A 23 -11.86 13.97 -1.78
CA PRO A 23 -13.24 14.15 -2.17
C PRO A 23 -13.58 13.35 -3.45
N LEU A 24 -14.84 12.95 -3.55
CA LEU A 24 -15.48 12.36 -4.74
C LEU A 24 -16.70 13.22 -5.11
N PRO A 25 -16.49 14.47 -5.58
CA PRO A 25 -17.57 15.45 -5.72
C PRO A 25 -18.55 15.14 -6.85
N ASN A 26 -18.19 14.23 -7.77
CA ASN A 26 -18.98 13.90 -8.94
C ASN A 26 -18.58 12.52 -9.51
N LEU A 27 -19.37 12.06 -10.49
CA LEU A 27 -19.17 10.78 -11.17
C LEU A 27 -17.78 10.66 -11.83
N GLU A 28 -17.21 11.76 -12.35
CA GLU A 28 -15.87 11.73 -12.95
C GLU A 28 -14.79 11.43 -11.89
N ALA A 29 -14.89 12.03 -10.71
CA ALA A 29 -14.00 11.72 -9.60
C ALA A 29 -14.16 10.27 -9.13
N GLU A 30 -15.39 9.74 -9.11
CA GLU A 30 -15.65 8.33 -8.84
C GLU A 30 -14.99 7.40 -9.86
N ARG A 31 -15.09 7.71 -11.16
CA ARG A 31 -14.43 6.94 -12.25
C ARG A 31 -12.93 6.93 -12.07
N VAL A 32 -12.32 8.09 -11.83
CA VAL A 32 -10.87 8.20 -11.60
C VAL A 32 -10.43 7.37 -10.39
N PHE A 33 -11.23 7.34 -9.33
CA PHE A 33 -10.96 6.50 -8.17
C PHE A 33 -11.10 5.00 -8.51
N HIS A 34 -12.16 4.61 -9.20
CA HIS A 34 -12.37 3.24 -9.68
C HIS A 34 -11.21 2.76 -10.57
N GLU A 35 -10.81 3.54 -11.58
CA GLU A 35 -9.68 3.24 -12.47
C GLU A 35 -8.36 3.02 -11.70
N ASN A 36 -8.13 3.84 -10.67
CA ASN A 36 -6.97 3.67 -9.81
C ASN A 36 -7.05 2.34 -9.04
N MET A 37 -8.23 1.96 -8.52
CA MET A 37 -8.41 0.68 -7.84
C MET A 37 -8.32 -0.52 -8.79
N MET A 38 -8.77 -0.38 -10.05
CA MET A 38 -8.57 -1.40 -11.09
C MET A 38 -7.09 -1.56 -11.45
N THR A 39 -6.33 -0.46 -11.45
CA THR A 39 -4.86 -0.51 -11.64
C THR A 39 -4.19 -1.29 -10.51
N VAL A 40 -4.62 -1.11 -9.26
CA VAL A 40 -4.11 -1.86 -8.10
C VAL A 40 -4.46 -3.35 -8.22
N ALA A 41 -5.71 -3.68 -8.62
CA ALA A 41 -6.12 -5.07 -8.84
C ALA A 41 -5.30 -5.74 -9.96
N ALA A 42 -5.12 -5.06 -11.09
CA ALA A 42 -4.33 -5.55 -12.21
C ALA A 42 -2.84 -5.71 -11.87
N ALA A 43 -2.27 -4.82 -11.06
CA ALA A 43 -0.89 -4.96 -10.57
C ALA A 43 -0.71 -6.25 -9.73
N ARG A 44 -1.73 -6.58 -8.93
CA ARG A 44 -1.76 -7.79 -8.11
C ARG A 44 -1.87 -9.07 -8.95
N GLU A 45 -2.68 -9.06 -10.00
CA GLU A 45 -2.78 -10.16 -10.97
C GLU A 45 -1.48 -10.33 -11.75
N ARG A 46 -0.89 -9.23 -12.22
CA ARG A 46 0.41 -9.28 -12.88
C ARG A 46 1.48 -9.90 -11.98
N LYS A 47 1.51 -9.56 -10.69
CA LYS A 47 2.39 -10.22 -9.72
C LYS A 47 2.10 -11.70 -9.59
N ALA A 48 0.84 -12.11 -9.60
CA ALA A 48 0.48 -13.52 -9.58
C ALA A 48 0.99 -14.26 -10.83
N ASP A 49 0.89 -13.65 -12.01
CA ASP A 49 1.40 -14.24 -13.24
C ASP A 49 2.93 -14.39 -13.20
N LEU A 50 3.63 -13.38 -12.67
CA LEU A 50 5.08 -13.45 -12.47
C LEU A 50 5.48 -14.50 -11.42
N LEU A 51 4.73 -14.66 -10.33
CA LEU A 51 5.00 -15.69 -9.31
C LEU A 51 4.68 -17.12 -9.78
N ALA A 52 3.80 -17.27 -10.77
CA ALA A 52 3.47 -18.58 -11.34
C ALA A 52 4.54 -19.06 -12.33
N ASP A 53 5.42 -18.17 -12.80
CA ASP A 53 6.50 -18.46 -13.72
C ASP A 53 7.80 -18.75 -12.94
N PRO A 54 8.27 -20.02 -12.89
CA PRO A 54 9.47 -20.39 -12.14
C PRO A 54 10.77 -19.83 -12.74
N ASP A 55 10.73 -19.32 -13.98
CA ASP A 55 11.88 -18.71 -14.64
C ASP A 55 12.01 -17.20 -14.33
N VAL A 56 11.00 -16.61 -13.66
CA VAL A 56 11.02 -15.21 -13.24
C VAL A 56 11.58 -15.09 -11.82
N PRO A 57 12.62 -14.26 -11.59
CA PRO A 57 13.09 -13.97 -10.24
C PRO A 57 11.97 -13.39 -9.38
N LEU A 58 11.81 -13.93 -8.17
CA LEU A 58 10.73 -13.50 -7.29
C LEU A 58 10.85 -12.01 -6.92
N LEU A 59 12.08 -11.48 -6.86
CA LEU A 59 12.32 -10.06 -6.61
C LEU A 59 11.65 -9.19 -7.69
N ASP A 60 11.73 -9.58 -8.96
CA ASP A 60 11.12 -8.84 -10.07
C ASP A 60 9.59 -8.82 -9.93
N ALA A 61 9.00 -9.95 -9.54
CA ALA A 61 7.56 -10.04 -9.25
C ALA A 61 7.16 -9.12 -8.07
N TYR A 62 8.01 -9.05 -7.04
CA TYR A 62 7.79 -8.23 -5.86
C TYR A 62 7.95 -6.72 -6.13
N GLU A 63 8.96 -6.32 -6.90
CA GLU A 63 9.23 -4.94 -7.28
C GLU A 63 8.17 -4.40 -8.25
N ALA A 64 7.70 -5.23 -9.19
CA ALA A 64 6.66 -4.86 -10.15
C ALA A 64 5.35 -4.34 -9.51
N GLU A 65 4.90 -4.94 -8.40
CA GLU A 65 3.72 -4.46 -7.65
C GLU A 65 4.03 -3.14 -6.94
N LEU A 66 5.21 -3.03 -6.34
CA LEU A 66 5.62 -1.84 -5.59
C LEU A 66 5.78 -0.61 -6.49
N GLU A 67 6.36 -0.77 -7.68
CA GLU A 67 6.48 0.31 -8.66
C GLU A 67 5.10 0.87 -9.03
N ARG A 68 4.09 0.01 -9.19
CA ARG A 68 2.72 0.45 -9.50
C ARG A 68 2.06 1.20 -8.35
N VAL A 69 2.26 0.75 -7.10
CA VAL A 69 1.77 1.49 -5.92
C VAL A 69 2.48 2.85 -5.80
N ALA A 70 3.80 2.88 -5.99
CA ALA A 70 4.58 4.12 -5.96
C ALA A 70 4.12 5.10 -7.06
N GLU A 71 3.92 4.60 -8.28
CA GLU A 71 3.40 5.40 -9.39
C GLU A 71 2.02 6.00 -9.09
N SER A 72 1.12 5.23 -8.44
CA SER A 72 -0.19 5.73 -7.99
C SER A 72 -0.05 6.89 -7.00
N PHE A 73 0.87 6.79 -6.04
CA PHE A 73 1.12 7.85 -5.06
C PHE A 73 1.73 9.09 -5.70
N GLU A 74 2.70 8.92 -6.61
CA GLU A 74 3.29 10.05 -7.35
C GLU A 74 2.26 10.77 -8.22
N ARG A 75 1.42 10.03 -8.96
CA ARG A 75 0.34 10.62 -9.77
C ARG A 75 -0.63 11.43 -8.91
N ARG A 76 -0.96 10.92 -7.72
CA ARG A 76 -1.83 11.64 -6.76
C ARG A 76 -1.13 12.90 -6.22
N LEU A 77 0.13 12.80 -5.82
CA LEU A 77 0.93 13.93 -5.37
C LEU A 77 0.98 15.06 -6.40
N ARG A 78 1.27 14.73 -7.67
CA ARG A 78 1.31 15.72 -8.76
C ARG A 78 -0.05 16.40 -8.97
N ARG A 79 -1.15 15.66 -8.83
CA ARG A 79 -2.51 16.23 -8.94
C ARG A 79 -2.86 17.17 -7.78
N ILE A 80 -2.40 16.88 -6.57
CA ILE A 80 -2.74 17.67 -5.37
C ILE A 80 -1.83 18.89 -5.23
N VAL A 81 -0.52 18.69 -5.42
CA VAL A 81 0.53 19.66 -5.04
C VAL A 81 1.23 20.26 -6.25
N GLY A 82 1.17 19.62 -7.42
CA GLY A 82 1.95 19.96 -8.61
C GLY A 82 3.27 19.19 -8.69
N ASP A 83 4.05 19.43 -9.74
CA ASP A 83 5.30 18.69 -10.03
C ASP A 83 6.39 18.91 -8.96
N ASP A 84 6.37 20.05 -8.27
CA ASP A 84 7.32 20.41 -7.22
C ASP A 84 6.99 19.80 -5.85
N TYR A 85 6.15 18.75 -5.81
CA TYR A 85 5.67 18.13 -4.57
C TYR A 85 6.79 17.70 -3.59
N ARG A 86 7.97 17.33 -4.11
CA ARG A 86 9.13 16.98 -3.27
C ARG A 86 9.68 18.21 -2.54
N GLU A 87 9.77 19.35 -3.23
CA GLU A 87 10.23 20.61 -2.61
C GLU A 87 9.22 21.10 -1.57
N VAL A 88 7.93 20.98 -1.86
CA VAL A 88 6.84 21.30 -0.92
C VAL A 88 6.92 20.43 0.34
N ALA A 89 7.15 19.12 0.20
CA ALA A 89 7.34 18.21 1.34
C ALA A 89 8.59 18.57 2.16
N MET A 90 9.70 18.92 1.50
CA MET A 90 10.93 19.33 2.19
C MET A 90 10.77 20.66 2.94
N ALA A 91 10.11 21.65 2.34
CA ALA A 91 9.80 22.92 3.00
C ALA A 91 8.94 22.69 4.25
N HIS A 92 7.97 21.77 4.19
CA HIS A 92 7.18 21.40 5.36
C HIS A 92 8.04 20.73 6.44
N HIS A 93 8.88 19.77 6.07
CA HIS A 93 9.78 19.09 7.00
C HIS A 93 10.75 20.04 7.70
N ARG A 94 11.21 21.10 7.02
CA ARG A 94 12.07 22.15 7.59
C ARG A 94 11.33 23.17 8.45
N GLY A 95 10.00 23.09 8.55
CA GLY A 95 9.17 24.10 9.21
C GLY A 95 9.09 25.43 8.44
N GLU A 96 9.50 25.45 7.17
CA GLU A 96 9.42 26.62 6.28
C GLU A 96 8.01 26.76 5.66
N ARG A 97 7.21 25.70 5.71
CA ARG A 97 5.84 25.66 5.19
C ARG A 97 4.91 24.89 6.13
N ASP A 98 3.87 25.53 6.61
CA ASP A 98 2.88 24.92 7.50
C ASP A 98 1.46 25.13 6.93
N ASP A 99 1.23 24.58 5.74
CA ASP A 99 -0.08 24.59 5.10
C ASP A 99 -0.50 23.17 4.73
N ARG A 100 -1.78 23.01 4.39
CA ARG A 100 -2.37 21.72 4.02
C ARG A 100 -1.61 21.01 2.89
N LEU A 101 -1.11 21.76 1.90
CA LEU A 101 -0.38 21.16 0.78
C LEU A 101 0.98 20.62 1.24
N GLY A 102 1.66 21.32 2.15
CA GLY A 102 2.87 20.85 2.84
C GLY A 102 2.64 19.55 3.59
N GLU A 103 1.58 19.46 4.38
CA GLU A 103 1.21 18.26 5.14
C GLU A 103 0.92 17.06 4.22
N LEU A 104 0.12 17.27 3.17
CA LEU A 104 -0.22 16.21 2.20
C LEU A 104 0.99 15.76 1.40
N ALA A 105 1.85 16.71 1.02
CA ALA A 105 3.10 16.41 0.33
C ALA A 105 4.01 15.55 1.22
N ALA A 106 4.20 15.95 2.48
CA ALA A 106 4.98 15.19 3.44
C ALA A 106 4.42 13.79 3.67
N TYR A 107 3.10 13.65 3.81
CA TYR A 107 2.43 12.35 4.01
C TYR A 107 2.73 11.36 2.91
N TYR A 108 2.50 11.73 1.65
CA TYR A 108 2.73 10.81 0.54
C TYR A 108 4.22 10.62 0.23
N VAL A 109 5.06 11.64 0.42
CA VAL A 109 6.52 11.50 0.22
C VAL A 109 7.13 10.56 1.26
N GLU A 110 6.70 10.64 2.52
CA GLU A 110 7.10 9.67 3.55
C GLU A 110 6.62 8.26 3.22
N GLY A 111 5.37 8.11 2.77
CA GLY A 111 4.84 6.84 2.30
C GLY A 111 5.65 6.23 1.16
N LEU A 112 5.98 7.04 0.14
CA LEU A 112 6.83 6.64 -0.99
C LEU A 112 8.22 6.21 -0.53
N TRP A 113 8.84 7.00 0.34
CA TRP A 113 10.18 6.70 0.86
C TRP A 113 10.17 5.37 1.63
N ARG A 114 9.18 5.11 2.49
CA ARG A 114 9.08 3.83 3.22
C ARG A 114 8.75 2.64 2.31
N ILE A 115 7.95 2.84 1.26
CA ILE A 115 7.72 1.80 0.23
C ILE A 115 9.04 1.43 -0.45
N GLN A 116 9.88 2.41 -0.78
CA GLN A 116 11.20 2.16 -1.38
C GLN A 116 12.14 1.46 -0.39
N GLN A 117 12.14 1.83 0.89
CA GLN A 117 12.95 1.15 1.91
C GLN A 117 12.59 -0.34 2.05
N ARG A 118 11.32 -0.71 1.85
CA ARG A 118 10.82 -2.10 1.99
C ARG A 118 11.46 -3.11 1.02
N THR A 119 12.01 -2.69 -0.12
CA THR A 119 12.74 -3.62 -1.01
C THR A 119 14.06 -4.07 -0.38
N THR A 120 14.68 -3.21 0.44
CA THR A 120 15.99 -3.44 1.05
C THR A 120 15.95 -3.77 2.55
N VAL A 121 14.89 -3.38 3.26
CA VAL A 121 14.73 -3.58 4.71
C VAL A 121 13.90 -4.82 4.98
N THR A 122 14.51 -5.79 5.66
CA THR A 122 13.82 -6.97 6.20
C THR A 122 12.98 -6.58 7.43
N ASP A 123 11.89 -7.30 7.68
CA ASP A 123 10.98 -7.07 8.82
C ASP A 123 10.19 -5.75 8.80
N MET A 124 9.89 -5.23 7.60
CA MET A 124 8.95 -4.14 7.37
C MET A 124 7.69 -4.60 6.64
N LEU A 125 6.53 -4.39 7.26
CA LEU A 125 5.22 -4.73 6.71
C LEU A 125 4.53 -3.45 6.27
N PHE A 126 4.27 -3.34 4.96
CA PHE A 126 3.44 -2.27 4.41
C PHE A 126 1.97 -2.71 4.46
N SER A 127 1.09 -1.92 5.07
CA SER A 127 -0.32 -2.28 5.25
C SER A 127 -1.28 -1.11 5.01
N PRO A 128 -1.45 -0.67 3.75
CA PRO A 128 -2.38 0.41 3.45
C PRO A 128 -3.82 -0.03 3.69
N LEU A 129 -4.62 0.91 4.20
CA LEU A 129 -6.07 0.80 4.39
C LEU A 129 -6.74 1.86 3.50
N ILE A 130 -7.64 1.41 2.63
CA ILE A 130 -8.40 2.28 1.73
C ILE A 130 -9.88 2.04 2.00
N LEU A 131 -10.61 3.10 2.33
CA LEU A 131 -12.04 3.06 2.63
C LEU A 131 -12.76 4.12 1.81
N ARG A 132 -13.83 3.72 1.14
CA ARG A 132 -14.74 4.58 0.37
C ARG A 132 -15.98 4.92 1.20
N TYR A 133 -16.42 6.16 1.05
CA TYR A 133 -17.62 6.75 1.61
C TYR A 133 -18.41 7.41 0.46
N PRO A 134 -19.68 7.83 0.67
CA PRO A 134 -20.52 8.35 -0.41
C PRO A 134 -19.88 9.51 -1.19
N ASP A 135 -19.19 10.42 -0.50
CA ASP A 135 -18.66 11.67 -1.05
C ASP A 135 -17.13 11.77 -1.05
N SER A 136 -16.44 10.72 -0.62
CA SER A 136 -15.00 10.75 -0.39
C SER A 136 -14.41 9.36 -0.20
N PHE A 137 -13.09 9.25 -0.19
CA PHE A 137 -12.41 8.06 0.28
C PHE A 137 -11.23 8.44 1.17
N THR A 138 -10.78 7.51 2.00
CA THR A 138 -9.58 7.67 2.82
C THR A 138 -8.49 6.73 2.37
N THR A 139 -7.25 7.20 2.41
CA THR A 139 -6.06 6.36 2.28
C THR A 139 -5.23 6.52 3.55
N ASN A 140 -5.08 5.42 4.28
CA ASN A 140 -4.25 5.35 5.49
C ASN A 140 -3.05 4.43 5.19
N ILE A 141 -1.90 5.05 4.93
CA ILE A 141 -0.60 4.42 4.74
C ILE A 141 -0.07 4.01 6.11
N ARG A 142 0.28 2.73 6.28
CA ARG A 142 0.80 2.21 7.55
C ARG A 142 1.95 1.27 7.32
N PHE A 143 2.88 1.30 8.26
CA PHE A 143 4.02 0.39 8.34
C PHE A 143 4.08 -0.24 9.72
N ALA A 144 4.53 -1.49 9.80
CA ALA A 144 4.72 -2.18 11.07
C ALA A 144 6.07 -2.90 11.10
N GLY A 145 6.67 -3.00 12.28
CA GLY A 145 7.90 -3.77 12.58
C GLY A 145 7.65 -5.28 12.63
N SER A 146 7.13 -5.82 11.53
CA SER A 146 6.89 -7.23 11.26
C SER A 146 7.04 -7.42 9.76
N TYR A 147 7.06 -8.65 9.27
CA TYR A 147 6.94 -8.93 7.83
C TYR A 147 5.66 -9.68 7.47
N THR A 148 4.85 -10.09 8.46
CA THR A 148 3.64 -10.92 8.27
C THR A 148 2.53 -10.53 9.26
N THR A 149 1.30 -10.93 8.94
CA THR A 149 0.14 -10.92 9.84
C THR A 149 -0.31 -12.36 10.14
N PRO A 150 -1.20 -12.61 11.12
CA PRO A 150 -1.78 -13.93 11.36
C PRO A 150 -2.59 -14.51 10.19
N LYS A 151 -2.97 -13.67 9.22
CA LYS A 151 -3.77 -14.04 8.05
C LYS A 151 -2.98 -14.00 6.74
N SER A 152 -1.68 -13.72 6.81
CA SER A 152 -0.86 -13.67 5.61
C SER A 152 -0.55 -15.08 5.13
N ILE A 153 -0.68 -15.28 3.82
CA ILE A 153 0.00 -16.39 3.17
C ILE A 153 1.50 -16.07 3.11
N ARG A 154 2.32 -17.12 3.00
CA ARG A 154 3.76 -17.01 2.93
C ARG A 154 4.30 -17.85 1.79
N TYR A 155 5.37 -17.36 1.19
CA TYR A 155 6.02 -17.99 0.06
C TYR A 155 7.50 -17.64 0.10
N GLU A 156 8.34 -18.55 -0.38
CA GLU A 156 9.78 -18.42 -0.27
C GLU A 156 10.47 -18.19 -1.61
N SER A 157 11.62 -17.54 -1.56
CA SER A 157 12.50 -17.31 -2.70
C SER A 157 13.87 -17.96 -2.48
N PRO A 158 14.22 -19.00 -3.24
CA PRO A 158 15.50 -19.67 -3.10
C PRO A 158 16.70 -18.74 -3.29
N GLU A 159 16.57 -17.80 -4.22
CA GLU A 159 17.59 -16.80 -4.56
C GLU A 159 17.97 -15.89 -3.39
N HIS A 160 17.10 -15.80 -2.39
CA HIS A 160 17.28 -14.97 -1.21
C HIS A 160 17.64 -15.76 0.04
N SER A 161 17.85 -17.08 -0.09
CA SER A 161 18.36 -17.88 1.01
C SER A 161 19.84 -17.59 1.21
N SER A 162 20.21 -17.26 2.44
CA SER A 162 21.61 -17.12 2.88
C SER A 162 22.25 -18.47 3.23
N GLU A 163 21.48 -19.56 3.19
CA GLU A 163 21.95 -20.88 3.59
C GLU A 163 22.71 -21.56 2.44
N VAL A 164 23.87 -22.14 2.77
CA VAL A 164 24.62 -22.99 1.84
C VAL A 164 24.08 -24.41 1.98
N LEU A 165 23.16 -24.77 1.09
CA LEU A 165 22.56 -26.11 1.04
C LEU A 165 23.43 -27.04 0.20
N THR A 166 23.42 -28.34 0.53
CA THR A 166 23.97 -29.37 -0.38
C THR A 166 23.06 -29.50 -1.61
N ASP A 167 23.58 -29.95 -2.74
CA ASP A 167 22.83 -30.07 -4.01
C ASP A 167 21.44 -30.73 -3.84
N ASP A 168 21.36 -31.88 -3.15
CA ASP A 168 20.07 -32.58 -2.92
C ASP A 168 19.07 -31.74 -2.09
N HIS A 169 19.56 -31.00 -1.08
CA HIS A 169 18.70 -30.15 -0.25
C HIS A 169 18.33 -28.85 -0.99
N ALA A 170 19.20 -28.34 -1.85
CA ALA A 170 18.93 -27.18 -2.68
C ALA A 170 17.82 -27.47 -3.71
N GLU A 171 17.82 -28.66 -4.32
CA GLU A 171 16.77 -29.08 -5.25
C GLU A 171 15.41 -29.21 -4.56
N ILE A 172 15.38 -29.86 -3.38
CA ILE A 172 14.15 -29.96 -2.57
C ILE A 172 13.65 -28.56 -2.21
N TYR A 173 14.51 -27.71 -1.67
CA TYR A 173 14.13 -26.36 -1.25
C TYR A 173 13.62 -25.50 -2.42
N TYR A 174 14.25 -25.62 -3.59
CA TYR A 174 13.77 -24.96 -4.81
C TYR A 174 12.36 -25.45 -5.17
N SER A 175 12.13 -26.77 -5.17
CA SER A 175 10.82 -27.34 -5.51
C SER A 175 9.71 -26.92 -4.54
N GLU A 176 10.00 -26.88 -3.24
CA GLU A 176 9.06 -26.41 -2.21
C GLU A 176 8.77 -24.92 -2.36
N SER A 177 9.80 -24.13 -2.70
CA SER A 177 9.63 -22.70 -2.93
C SER A 177 8.74 -22.43 -4.15
N VAL A 178 8.97 -23.09 -5.29
CA VAL A 178 8.11 -22.99 -6.48
C VAL A 178 6.67 -23.35 -6.13
N TYR A 179 6.45 -24.41 -5.34
CA TYR A 179 5.11 -24.78 -4.88
C TYR A 179 4.44 -23.65 -4.07
N THR A 180 5.14 -23.08 -3.08
CA THR A 180 4.58 -21.98 -2.29
C THR A 180 4.34 -20.70 -3.11
N GLN A 181 5.16 -20.44 -4.13
CA GLN A 181 4.99 -19.31 -5.05
C GLN A 181 3.75 -19.49 -5.94
N GLN A 182 3.51 -20.69 -6.45
CA GLN A 182 2.28 -21.01 -7.21
C GLN A 182 1.03 -20.87 -6.35
N TYR A 183 1.07 -21.36 -5.11
CA TYR A 183 -0.02 -21.16 -4.15
C TYR A 183 -0.25 -19.66 -3.86
N ALA A 184 0.82 -18.88 -3.72
CA ALA A 184 0.73 -17.44 -3.54
C ALA A 184 0.14 -16.73 -4.78
N ALA A 185 0.49 -17.18 -5.99
CA ALA A 185 -0.08 -16.67 -7.23
C ALA A 185 -1.60 -16.86 -7.27
N GLU A 186 -2.09 -18.06 -6.94
CA GLU A 186 -3.54 -18.33 -6.86
C GLU A 186 -4.23 -17.39 -5.88
N TYR A 187 -3.70 -17.26 -4.66
CA TYR A 187 -4.23 -16.34 -3.64
C TYR A 187 -4.26 -14.88 -4.12
N LEU A 188 -3.21 -14.41 -4.83
CA LEU A 188 -3.15 -13.05 -5.35
C LEU A 188 -4.19 -12.79 -6.44
N ARG A 189 -4.44 -13.77 -7.34
CA ARG A 189 -5.52 -13.68 -8.34
C ARG A 189 -6.89 -13.62 -7.69
N GLU A 190 -7.15 -14.51 -6.74
CA GLU A 190 -8.43 -14.54 -6.01
C GLU A 190 -8.66 -13.23 -5.24
N THR A 191 -7.64 -12.73 -4.55
CA THR A 191 -7.78 -11.49 -3.76
C THR A 191 -7.83 -10.22 -4.60
N ALA A 192 -7.42 -10.25 -5.88
CA ALA A 192 -7.63 -9.11 -6.78
C ALA A 192 -9.13 -8.89 -7.06
N ALA A 193 -9.94 -9.95 -7.13
CA ALA A 193 -11.39 -9.83 -7.25
C ALA A 193 -12.01 -9.08 -6.05
N LEU A 194 -11.43 -9.24 -4.85
CA LEU A 194 -11.91 -8.55 -3.65
C LEU A 194 -11.85 -7.02 -3.78
N ILE A 195 -10.83 -6.51 -4.49
CA ILE A 195 -10.67 -5.08 -4.79
C ILE A 195 -11.76 -4.61 -5.75
N ARG A 196 -12.04 -5.38 -6.81
CA ARG A 196 -13.06 -5.02 -7.81
C ARG A 196 -14.45 -4.94 -7.21
N GLU A 197 -14.79 -5.93 -6.40
CA GLU A 197 -16.05 -5.95 -5.67
C GLU A 197 -16.15 -4.84 -4.62
N ALA A 198 -15.04 -4.44 -3.98
CA ALA A 198 -15.05 -3.36 -3.00
C ALA A 198 -15.15 -1.96 -3.63
N PHE A 199 -14.78 -1.82 -4.92
CA PHE A 199 -14.77 -0.55 -5.63
C PHE A 199 -15.35 -0.75 -7.04
N PRO A 200 -16.66 -1.03 -7.15
CA PRO A 200 -17.28 -1.39 -8.41
C PRO A 200 -17.35 -0.20 -9.39
N ASP A 201 -17.64 -0.47 -10.66
CA ASP A 201 -17.72 0.55 -11.70
C ASP A 201 -18.91 1.50 -11.41
N PRO A 202 -18.67 2.82 -11.26
CA PRO A 202 -19.73 3.77 -10.96
C PRO A 202 -20.70 4.03 -12.12
N ASP A 203 -20.36 3.63 -13.36
CA ASP A 203 -21.24 3.71 -14.53
C ASP A 203 -22.20 2.51 -14.63
N GLU A 204 -21.83 1.37 -14.04
CA GLU A 204 -22.62 0.13 -14.11
C GLU A 204 -23.35 -0.19 -12.80
N THR A 205 -22.94 0.41 -11.68
CA THR A 205 -23.45 0.13 -10.34
C THR A 205 -24.27 1.29 -9.81
N SER A 206 -25.39 1.02 -9.13
CA SER A 206 -26.20 2.07 -8.50
C SER A 206 -25.43 2.82 -7.41
N VAL A 207 -25.91 4.00 -7.02
CA VAL A 207 -25.23 4.81 -5.98
C VAL A 207 -25.23 4.02 -4.67
N GLU A 208 -26.40 3.53 -4.29
CA GLU A 208 -26.68 2.81 -3.04
C GLU A 208 -25.76 1.58 -2.87
N GLU A 209 -25.48 0.86 -3.95
CA GLU A 209 -24.63 -0.33 -3.93
C GLU A 209 -23.13 -0.02 -3.86
N ARG A 210 -22.71 1.19 -4.26
CA ARG A 210 -21.30 1.58 -4.33
C ARG A 210 -20.90 2.65 -3.31
N GLU A 211 -21.79 3.09 -2.42
CA GLU A 211 -21.49 4.16 -1.45
C GLU A 211 -20.34 3.80 -0.51
N TYR A 212 -20.26 2.52 -0.12
CA TYR A 212 -19.30 2.04 0.85
C TYR A 212 -18.50 0.87 0.30
N GLY A 213 -17.21 0.87 0.61
CA GLY A 213 -16.31 -0.20 0.21
C GLY A 213 -14.95 0.00 0.85
N GLY A 214 -14.20 -1.09 1.03
CA GLY A 214 -12.92 -0.94 1.68
C GLY A 214 -12.08 -2.19 1.65
N ILE A 215 -10.76 -1.96 1.65
CA ILE A 215 -9.76 -3.01 1.70
C ILE A 215 -8.65 -2.65 2.68
N VAL A 216 -8.10 -3.67 3.31
CA VAL A 216 -6.79 -3.63 3.94
C VAL A 216 -5.91 -4.64 3.23
N SER A 217 -4.69 -4.24 2.87
CA SER A 217 -3.67 -5.19 2.44
C SER A 217 -2.53 -5.22 3.45
N ALA A 218 -1.74 -6.28 3.40
CA ALA A 218 -0.44 -6.28 4.04
C ALA A 218 0.56 -7.11 3.23
N GLY A 219 1.80 -6.62 3.13
CA GLY A 219 2.87 -7.35 2.50
C GLY A 219 4.21 -6.99 3.11
N GLY A 220 5.08 -7.98 3.26
CA GLY A 220 6.40 -7.80 3.85
C GLY A 220 7.34 -8.92 3.45
N ARG A 221 8.58 -8.82 3.92
CA ARG A 221 9.65 -9.77 3.64
C ARG A 221 10.56 -9.96 4.87
N ARG A 222 11.01 -11.19 5.11
CA ARG A 222 12.06 -11.54 6.07
C ARG A 222 12.97 -12.62 5.48
N GLY A 223 14.23 -12.27 5.22
CA GLY A 223 15.17 -13.17 4.55
C GLY A 223 14.67 -13.58 3.17
N SER A 224 14.49 -14.88 2.96
CA SER A 224 13.89 -15.51 1.78
C SER A 224 12.37 -15.62 1.83
N GLU A 225 11.73 -15.37 2.98
CA GLU A 225 10.29 -15.52 3.17
C GLU A 225 9.57 -14.19 2.87
N PHE A 226 8.56 -14.27 2.01
CA PHE A 226 7.68 -13.17 1.63
C PHE A 226 6.27 -13.44 2.13
N SER A 227 5.51 -12.38 2.36
CA SER A 227 4.12 -12.48 2.80
C SER A 227 3.19 -11.62 1.96
N ALA A 228 1.93 -12.07 1.85
CA ALA A 228 0.86 -11.31 1.26
C ALA A 228 -0.46 -11.56 2.00
N MET A 229 -1.25 -10.50 2.12
CA MET A 229 -2.59 -10.54 2.70
C MET A 229 -3.44 -9.44 2.07
N LEU A 230 -4.72 -9.73 1.83
CA LEU A 230 -5.73 -8.72 1.53
C LEU A 230 -7.08 -9.15 2.10
N GLU A 231 -7.79 -8.22 2.73
CA GLU A 231 -9.14 -8.41 3.24
C GLU A 231 -10.04 -7.23 2.93
N ARG A 232 -11.35 -7.50 2.87
CA ARG A 232 -12.36 -6.44 2.89
C ARG A 232 -12.46 -5.79 4.25
N VAL A 233 -12.82 -4.51 4.23
CA VAL A 233 -13.10 -3.73 5.43
C VAL A 233 -14.35 -2.90 5.17
N GLU A 234 -15.32 -3.03 6.05
CA GLU A 234 -16.51 -2.19 6.05
C GLU A 234 -16.18 -0.83 6.71
N PRO A 235 -16.38 0.29 6.00
CA PRO A 235 -16.25 1.62 6.58
C PRO A 235 -17.38 1.94 7.57
N ASP A 236 -17.09 2.65 8.65
CA ASP A 236 -18.12 3.24 9.53
C ASP A 236 -18.88 4.34 8.79
N PRO A 237 -20.19 4.17 8.50
CA PRO A 237 -20.98 5.16 7.76
C PRO A 237 -21.12 6.49 8.50
N ASN A 238 -20.89 6.51 9.82
CA ASN A 238 -20.98 7.73 10.63
C ASN A 238 -19.63 8.45 10.76
N ARG A 239 -18.59 8.03 10.03
CA ARG A 239 -17.24 8.60 10.16
C ARG A 239 -17.21 10.08 9.81
N PHE A 240 -17.96 10.49 8.80
CA PHE A 240 -18.00 11.87 8.31
C PHE A 240 -19.45 12.35 8.19
N SER A 241 -19.73 13.50 8.78
CA SER A 241 -21.05 14.16 8.72
C SER A 241 -21.12 15.29 7.68
N GLU A 242 -19.96 15.73 7.19
CA GLU A 242 -19.84 16.84 6.24
C GLU A 242 -18.94 16.44 5.07
N PRO A 243 -19.28 16.90 3.84
CA PRO A 243 -18.43 16.73 2.68
C PRO A 243 -17.14 17.54 2.81
N ILE A 244 -16.19 17.21 1.94
CA ILE A 244 -14.96 17.98 1.77
C ILE A 244 -14.83 18.38 0.31
N ASP A 245 -14.28 19.55 0.05
CA ASP A 245 -14.05 20.03 -1.32
C ASP A 245 -12.63 19.75 -1.81
N GLU A 246 -11.70 19.53 -0.89
CA GLU A 246 -10.29 19.40 -1.18
C GLU A 246 -9.66 18.29 -0.33
N PRO A 247 -8.65 17.57 -0.84
CA PRO A 247 -7.95 16.55 -0.07
C PRO A 247 -7.40 17.13 1.22
N THR A 248 -7.54 16.40 2.32
CA THR A 248 -7.11 16.87 3.64
C THR A 248 -6.63 15.73 4.52
N LEU A 249 -5.75 16.05 5.46
CA LEU A 249 -5.27 15.11 6.46
C LEU A 249 -6.31 15.00 7.58
N VAL A 250 -6.68 13.78 7.93
CA VAL A 250 -7.63 13.48 9.02
C VAL A 250 -7.02 12.46 9.97
N GLU A 251 -7.54 12.40 11.18
CA GLU A 251 -7.25 11.27 12.09
C GLU A 251 -7.67 9.94 11.44
N ALA A 252 -6.88 8.90 11.68
CA ALA A 252 -7.22 7.56 11.24
C ALA A 252 -8.57 7.10 11.85
N GLY A 253 -9.39 6.44 11.03
CA GLY A 253 -10.71 5.96 11.43
C GLY A 253 -10.67 4.78 12.42
N PRO A 254 -11.83 4.41 13.01
CA PRO A 254 -11.93 3.25 13.90
C PRO A 254 -11.50 1.92 13.23
N GLU A 255 -11.64 1.80 11.91
CA GLU A 255 -11.17 0.67 11.11
C GLU A 255 -9.66 0.50 11.19
N ALA A 256 -8.89 1.60 11.25
CA ALA A 256 -7.44 1.55 11.39
C ALA A 256 -7.06 0.84 12.69
N ARG A 257 -7.67 1.24 13.82
CA ARG A 257 -7.44 0.61 15.14
C ARG A 257 -7.96 -0.83 15.21
N ARG A 258 -9.06 -1.13 14.50
CA ARG A 258 -9.64 -2.49 14.45
C ARG A 258 -8.71 -3.44 13.70
N THR A 259 -8.26 -3.03 12.51
CA THR A 259 -7.36 -3.82 11.67
C THR A 259 -5.95 -3.90 12.26
N GLU A 260 -5.43 -2.84 12.88
CA GLU A 260 -4.15 -2.86 13.60
C GLU A 260 -4.13 -3.96 14.69
N ARG A 261 -5.18 -4.01 15.52
CA ARG A 261 -5.34 -5.06 16.56
C ARG A 261 -5.51 -6.45 15.95
N ALA A 262 -6.39 -6.59 14.97
CA ALA A 262 -6.69 -7.89 14.35
C ALA A 262 -5.49 -8.48 13.62
N LEU A 263 -4.74 -7.63 12.92
CA LEU A 263 -3.59 -8.02 12.10
C LEU A 263 -2.26 -7.98 12.88
N ARG A 264 -2.29 -7.54 14.14
CA ARG A 264 -1.12 -7.39 15.01
C ARG A 264 -0.03 -6.53 14.37
N LEU A 265 -0.43 -5.39 13.80
CA LEU A 265 0.49 -4.40 13.24
C LEU A 265 1.24 -3.73 14.40
N LYS A 266 2.27 -4.40 14.94
CA LYS A 266 3.05 -3.91 16.08
C LYS A 266 4.07 -2.89 15.60
N GLY A 267 4.11 -1.74 16.28
CA GLY A 267 5.14 -0.72 16.18
C GLY A 267 5.22 -0.13 14.78
N GLU A 268 4.70 1.09 14.59
CA GLU A 268 5.20 1.87 13.48
C GLU A 268 6.72 1.95 13.61
N ILE A 269 7.44 1.75 12.51
CA ILE A 269 8.88 1.98 12.48
C ILE A 269 9.04 3.50 12.61
N VAL A 270 9.09 3.97 13.85
CA VAL A 270 9.50 5.32 14.20
C VAL A 270 11.02 5.24 14.27
N GLY A 271 11.66 5.55 13.16
CA GLY A 271 13.11 5.59 13.00
C GLY A 271 13.52 6.88 12.32
#